data_AF-A0A3C0SZI8-F1
#
_entry.id   AF-A0A3C0SZI8-F1
#
_cell.length_a   1.000
_cell.length_b   1.000
_cell.length_c   1.000
_cell.angle_alpha   90.00
_cell.angle_beta   90.00
_cell.angle_gamma   90.00
#
_symmetry.space_group_name_H-M   'P 1'
#
loop_
_entity.id
_entity.type
_entity.pdbx_description
1 polymer ?
#
loop_
_entity_poly.entity_id
_entity_poly.type
_entity_poly.pdbx_seq_one_letter_code
_entity_poly.pdbx_strand_id
1 'polypeptide(L)'
;MEKIKVQQVTTRKQLKQFVYLPKYIYADDELWVPPLWLMEKTDHKPGANPVLGRSEHALFLAYVNGKPRGRIIAYIDPRYNKHFNS
;
A
#
# COMPACT_ATOMS: atom_id res chain seq x y z
N MET A 1 -5.90 -26.11 1.39
CA MET A 1 -6.02 -24.77 0.78
C MET A 1 -5.55 -23.76 1.81
N GLU A 2 -4.64 -22.86 1.44
CA GLU A 2 -4.22 -21.78 2.37
C GLU A 2 -5.35 -20.77 2.54
N LYS A 3 -5.57 -20.33 3.79
CA LYS A 3 -6.63 -19.35 4.08
C LYS A 3 -6.12 -17.96 3.74
N ILE A 4 -6.73 -17.36 2.71
CA ILE A 4 -6.46 -15.99 2.30
C ILE A 4 -7.53 -15.06 2.90
N LYS A 5 -7.08 -13.95 3.50
CA LYS A 5 -7.95 -12.86 3.95
C LYS A 5 -7.43 -11.54 3.42
N VAL A 6 -8.26 -10.82 2.66
CA VAL A 6 -7.98 -9.44 2.25
C VAL A 6 -8.71 -8.50 3.21
N GLN A 7 -8.03 -7.44 3.64
CA GLN A 7 -8.63 -6.40 4.47
C GLN A 7 -8.13 -5.01 4.08
N GLN A 8 -9.03 -4.04 4.14
CA GLN A 8 -8.68 -2.63 4.04
C GLN A 8 -7.84 -2.22 5.26
N VAL A 9 -6.85 -1.38 5.02
CA VAL A 9 -6.00 -0.78 6.05
C VAL A 9 -6.76 0.40 6.67
N THR A 10 -7.19 0.24 7.92
CA THR A 10 -7.96 1.26 8.67
C THR A 10 -7.28 1.67 9.98
N THR A 11 -6.24 0.93 10.41
CA THR A 11 -5.52 1.17 11.66
C THR A 11 -4.05 1.50 11.43
N ARG A 12 -3.44 2.22 12.38
CA ARG A 12 -2.00 2.52 12.37
C ARG A 12 -1.13 1.25 12.34
N LYS A 13 -1.59 0.17 12.98
CA LYS A 13 -0.88 -1.13 12.99
C LYS A 13 -0.87 -1.75 11.59
N GLN A 14 -2.02 -1.77 10.91
CA GLN A 14 -2.10 -2.25 9.53
C GLN A 14 -1.29 -1.35 8.60
N LEU A 15 -1.32 -0.02 8.77
CA LEU A 15 -0.51 0.89 7.96
C LEU A 15 0.99 0.61 8.11
N LYS A 16 1.46 0.34 9.34
CA LYS A 16 2.84 -0.09 9.56
C LYS A 16 3.14 -1.41 8.84
N GLN A 17 2.25 -2.39 8.91
CA GLN A 17 2.41 -3.65 8.17
C GLN A 17 2.47 -3.39 6.66
N PHE A 18 1.61 -2.52 6.14
CA PHE A 18 1.58 -2.12 4.74
C PHE A 18 2.90 -1.50 4.30
N VAL A 19 3.39 -0.49 5.01
CA VAL A 19 4.63 0.23 4.69
C VAL A 19 5.85 -0.68 4.69
N TYR A 20 5.95 -1.56 5.69
CA TYR A 20 7.13 -2.41 5.86
C TYR A 20 7.05 -3.75 5.14
N LEU A 21 5.91 -4.12 4.54
CA LEU A 21 5.76 -5.41 3.87
C LEU A 21 6.84 -5.69 2.81
N PRO A 22 7.27 -4.73 1.96
CA PRO A 22 8.33 -4.97 0.99
C PRO A 22 9.61 -5.55 1.61
N LYS A 23 9.96 -5.13 2.83
CA LYS A 23 11.13 -5.67 3.56
C LYS A 23 11.06 -7.18 3.78
N TYR A 24 9.86 -7.73 3.96
CA TYR A 24 9.66 -9.15 4.19
C TYR A 24 9.47 -9.92 2.89
N ILE A 25 8.93 -9.29 1.84
CA ILE A 25 8.74 -9.91 0.53
C ILE A 25 10.10 -10.07 -0.17
N TYR A 26 10.94 -9.05 -0.11
CA TYR A 26 12.23 -8.99 -0.80
C TYR A 26 13.42 -9.29 0.12
N ALA A 27 13.19 -9.96 1.24
CA ALA A 27 14.22 -10.21 2.24
C ALA A 27 15.41 -11.04 1.70
N ASP A 28 15.13 -11.95 0.76
CA ASP A 28 16.10 -12.86 0.15
C ASP A 28 16.50 -12.42 -1.27
N ASP A 29 16.10 -11.22 -1.70
CA ASP A 29 16.46 -10.66 -3.00
C ASP A 29 17.73 -9.80 -2.86
N GLU A 30 18.87 -10.33 -3.31
CA GLU A 30 20.18 -9.66 -3.22
C GLU A 30 20.24 -8.32 -3.97
N LEU A 31 19.35 -8.10 -4.94
CA LEU A 31 19.28 -6.88 -5.74
C LEU A 31 18.28 -5.87 -5.18
N TRP A 32 17.56 -6.21 -4.11
CA TRP A 32 16.56 -5.33 -3.54
C TRP A 32 17.21 -4.25 -2.67
N VAL A 33 16.98 -3.00 -3.05
CA VAL A 33 17.40 -1.82 -2.28
C VAL A 33 16.20 -1.31 -1.46
N PRO A 34 16.31 -1.22 -0.12
CA PRO A 34 15.22 -0.71 0.69
C PRO A 34 14.98 0.78 0.43
N PRO A 35 13.71 1.24 0.43
CA PRO A 35 13.41 2.66 0.29
C PRO A 35 13.83 3.44 1.53
N LEU A 36 13.86 4.77 1.40
CA LEU A 36 14.00 5.68 2.55
C LEU A 36 12.73 5.59 3.41
N TRP A 37 12.78 4.79 4.47
CA TRP A 37 11.62 4.45 5.31
C TRP A 37 10.89 5.66 5.91
N LEU A 38 11.59 6.78 6.11
CA LEU A 38 10.98 8.02 6.59
C LEU A 38 10.05 8.64 5.53
N MET A 39 10.48 8.63 4.26
CA MET A 39 9.67 9.12 3.13
C MET A 39 8.50 8.18 2.87
N GLU A 40 8.74 6.87 2.79
CA GLU A 40 7.68 5.88 2.54
C GLU A 40 6.54 6.00 3.58
N LYS A 41 6.87 6.15 4.87
CA LYS A 41 5.84 6.37 5.91
C LYS A 41 5.04 7.65 5.73
N THR A 42 5.66 8.67 5.15
CA THR A 42 5.05 9.98 4.97
C THR A 42 4.13 9.96 3.76
N ASP A 43 4.51 9.30 2.68
CA ASP A 43 3.72 9.23 1.44
C ASP A 43 2.35 8.58 1.62
N HIS A 44 2.21 7.63 2.55
CA HIS A 44 0.92 6.99 2.86
C HIS A 44 0.10 7.74 3.92
N LYS A 45 0.52 8.94 4.34
CA LYS A 45 -0.31 9.83 5.19
C LYS A 45 -1.26 10.64 4.32
N PRO A 46 -2.52 10.87 4.77
CA PRO A 46 -3.44 11.75 4.08
C PRO A 46 -2.81 13.12 3.82
N GLY A 47 -2.86 13.57 2.56
CA GLY A 47 -2.39 14.90 2.12
C GLY A 47 -0.88 15.05 1.88
N ALA A 48 -0.05 14.06 2.21
CA ALA A 48 1.40 14.17 2.00
C ALA A 48 1.84 13.82 0.57
N ASN A 49 1.18 12.83 -0.04
CA ASN A 49 1.39 12.49 -1.44
C ASN A 49 0.36 13.26 -2.30
N PRO A 50 0.79 14.12 -3.25
CA PRO A 50 -0.13 14.91 -4.09
C PRO A 50 -1.12 14.09 -4.92
N VAL A 51 -0.76 12.86 -5.28
CA VAL A 51 -1.65 11.93 -6.01
C VAL A 51 -2.70 11.39 -5.04
N LEU A 52 -2.29 10.85 -3.89
CA LEU A 52 -3.24 10.32 -2.90
C LEU A 52 -4.07 11.43 -2.23
N GLY A 53 -3.52 12.64 -2.09
CA GLY A 53 -4.20 13.79 -1.48
C GLY A 53 -5.35 14.34 -2.31
N ARG A 54 -5.38 14.08 -3.62
CA ARG A 54 -6.46 14.51 -4.53
C ARG A 54 -7.35 13.37 -5.03
N SER A 55 -7.01 12.12 -4.67
CA SER A 55 -7.68 10.92 -5.14
C SER A 55 -8.36 10.21 -3.99
N GLU A 56 -9.60 9.79 -4.18
CA GLU A 56 -10.21 8.79 -3.31
C GLU A 56 -9.39 7.51 -3.41
N HIS A 57 -8.99 6.94 -2.27
CA HIS A 57 -8.10 5.79 -2.26
C HIS A 57 -8.32 4.89 -1.06
N ALA A 58 -7.96 3.62 -1.23
CA ALA A 58 -7.95 2.62 -0.19
C ALA A 58 -6.69 1.75 -0.31
N LEU A 59 -6.09 1.45 0.84
CA LEU A 59 -4.96 0.54 0.97
C LEU A 59 -5.48 -0.82 1.40
N PHE A 60 -4.93 -1.89 0.83
CA PHE A 60 -5.34 -3.26 1.15
C PHE A 60 -4.13 -4.12 1.49
N LEU A 61 -4.33 -5.03 2.45
CA LEU A 61 -3.39 -6.07 2.83
C LEU A 61 -4.02 -7.45 2.60
N ALA A 62 -3.27 -8.34 1.94
CA ALA A 62 -3.58 -9.75 1.83
C ALA A 62 -2.81 -10.55 2.88
N TYR A 63 -3.52 -11.36 3.65
CA TYR A 63 -2.98 -12.23 4.69
C TYR A 63 -3.13 -13.69 4.28
N VAL A 64 -2.03 -14.44 4.37
CA VAL A 64 -2.00 -15.89 4.17
C VAL A 64 -1.58 -16.52 5.50
N ASN A 65 -2.42 -17.38 6.06
CA ASN A 65 -2.18 -18.01 7.37
C ASN A 65 -1.88 -16.97 8.47
N GLY A 66 -2.57 -15.83 8.43
CA GLY A 66 -2.42 -14.73 9.41
C GLY A 66 -1.20 -13.82 9.19
N LYS A 67 -0.33 -14.12 8.23
CA LYS A 67 0.85 -13.30 7.89
C LYS A 67 0.56 -12.43 6.67
N PRO A 68 0.90 -11.13 6.67
CA PRO A 68 0.75 -10.30 5.47
C PRO A 68 1.70 -10.81 4.37
N ARG A 69 1.18 -10.98 3.15
CA ARG A 69 1.92 -11.50 1.98
C ARG A 69 1.76 -10.63 0.73
N GLY A 70 0.77 -9.74 0.70
CA GLY A 70 0.57 -8.81 -0.41
C GLY A 70 0.02 -7.48 0.05
N ARG A 71 0.30 -6.42 -0.71
CA ARG A 71 -0.24 -5.08 -0.51
C ARG A 71 -0.59 -4.45 -1.84
N ILE A 72 -1.70 -3.71 -1.90
CA ILE A 72 -2.08 -2.88 -3.05
C ILE A 72 -2.69 -1.56 -2.59
N ILE A 73 -2.59 -0.54 -3.43
CA ILE A 73 -3.37 0.70 -3.31
C ILE A 73 -4.33 0.73 -4.49
N ALA A 74 -5.61 0.94 -4.21
CA ALA A 74 -6.59 1.30 -5.22
C ALA A 74 -6.90 2.79 -5.06
N TYR A 75 -6.95 3.54 -6.15
CA TYR A 75 -7.30 4.95 -6.12
C TYR A 75 -8.07 5.32 -7.40
N ILE A 76 -8.92 6.34 -7.27
CA ILE A 76 -9.62 6.95 -8.40
C ILE A 76 -8.82 8.18 -8.83
N ASP A 77 -8.38 8.25 -10.08
CA ASP A 77 -7.72 9.44 -10.63
C ASP A 77 -8.74 10.36 -11.31
N PRO A 78 -9.17 11.46 -10.66
CA PRO A 78 -10.16 12.35 -11.26
C PRO A 78 -9.63 13.10 -12.48
N ARG A 79 -8.31 13.29 -12.63
CA ARG A 79 -7.73 13.95 -13.81
C ARG A 79 -7.74 13.03 -15.02
N TYR A 80 -7.37 11.77 -14.82
CA TYR A 80 -7.45 10.75 -15.86
C TYR A 80 -8.90 10.59 -16.34
N ASN A 81 -9.83 10.41 -15.39
CA ASN A 81 -11.26 10.29 -15.68
C ASN A 81 -11.81 11.50 -16.43
N LYS A 82 -11.44 12.72 -16.02
CA LYS A 82 -11.82 13.95 -16.73
C LYS A 82 -11.25 14.02 -18.15
N HIS A 83 -10.02 13.54 -18.38
CA HIS A 83 -9.40 13.58 -19.70
C HIS A 83 -10.07 12.61 -20.68
N PHE A 84 -10.46 11.41 -20.21
CA PHE A 84 -11.08 10.38 -21.03
C PHE A 84 -12.62 10.32 -20.95
N ASN A 85 -13.23 11.22 -20.17
CA ASN A 85 -14.67 11.32 -19.97
C ASN A 85 -15.29 10.01 -19.43
N SER A 86 -14.65 9.40 -18.43
CA SER A 86 -15.00 8.10 -17.81
C SER A 86 -15.28 8.21 -16.31
#